data_AF-A0A954G8C4-F1
#
_entry.id   AF-A0A954G8C4-F1
#
_cell.length_a   1.000
_cell.length_b   1.000
_cell.length_c   1.000
_cell.angle_alpha   90.00
_cell.angle_beta   90.00
_cell.angle_gamma   90.00
#
_symmetry.space_group_name_H-M   'P 1'
#
loop_
_entity.id
_entity.type
_entity.pdbx_description
1 polymer ?
#
loop_
_entity_poly.entity_id
_entity_poly.type
_entity_poly.pdbx_seq_one_letter_code
_entity_poly.pdbx_strand_id
1 'polypeptide(L)'
;MVQITRDVPRDPQKLNPEADPALCDVALTMMSKEIEKRPASMQEIVDRLSDSQFEHSLQSGEKDRKKNERRQKLEIRKRKVAELIQRGQYAQAVTILEKMSGITSADAVGYANWARQELKRVQELPRKVREGIPVLVEMAQELIKKHDYGQAAEMLQEIPQEMRTFPVQQQLKQVIELQDEVDLLLTELHECVKTKQCEGIEENIARLLQLKPNNRFARNLQETLQTYSAIPVSQREYRYDENGDLLALEPTIRRTLIASVIIGLFLFGFMTYAMSVYLSGDDKQSLVQVKESPIDDRGVQKSETTEPNPKPSPLYLRLPKEDRPELKDPDVTTDDVSKNSSHKFNSNVQVSRTTPLQPTAEDSFAGKQIKDRWSKNFLKTTFLWIPPGKFRMGSVQDVPLDRHEQPVDVEISHGLWVQQMELTQSEWRKLVGLTPWMPFTDKQANDRNAAPHMTWDEAVDFCQRLTDRDRRLGNLPNNWEYRLPSEAEWEYFCRAGTTSTYSFGDNVQDL
;
A
#
# COMPACT_ATOMS: atom_id res chain seq x y z
N MET A 1 -2.24 -30.65 1.53
CA MET A 1 -2.86 -31.17 2.77
C MET A 1 -3.46 -32.54 2.46
N VAL A 2 -3.74 -33.43 3.45
CA VAL A 2 -4.27 -34.79 3.20
C VAL A 2 -5.41 -35.13 4.17
N GLN A 3 -6.31 -36.01 3.73
CA GLN A 3 -7.65 -36.32 4.27
C GLN A 3 -7.76 -37.81 4.64
N ILE A 4 -8.76 -38.18 5.45
CA ILE A 4 -9.15 -39.59 5.69
C ILE A 4 -10.43 -39.93 4.90
N THR A 5 -10.42 -41.06 4.20
CA THR A 5 -11.53 -41.59 3.39
C THR A 5 -11.97 -42.98 3.89
N ARG A 6 -13.01 -43.57 3.28
CA ARG A 6 -13.60 -44.86 3.70
C ARG A 6 -13.12 -46.06 2.87
N ASP A 7 -12.05 -45.88 2.11
CA ASP A 7 -11.58 -46.79 1.06
C ASP A 7 -10.98 -48.10 1.61
N VAL A 8 -10.54 -48.99 0.72
CA VAL A 8 -9.52 -50.01 1.09
C VAL A 8 -8.31 -49.26 1.67
N PRO A 9 -7.68 -49.74 2.77
CA PRO A 9 -6.47 -49.11 3.30
C PRO A 9 -5.47 -48.93 2.15
N ARG A 10 -5.02 -47.69 1.93
CA ARG A 10 -4.09 -47.40 0.84
C ARG A 10 -2.82 -48.20 1.06
N ASP A 11 -2.45 -48.96 0.02
CA ASP A 11 -1.16 -49.64 -0.10
C ASP A 11 -0.04 -48.71 0.42
N PRO A 12 0.65 -49.06 1.52
CA PRO A 12 1.62 -48.18 2.14
C PRO A 12 2.81 -47.86 1.21
N GLN A 13 3.11 -48.72 0.21
CA GLN A 13 4.14 -48.42 -0.78
C GLN A 13 3.77 -47.24 -1.70
N LYS A 14 2.48 -46.97 -1.88
CA LYS A 14 1.98 -45.79 -2.62
C LYS A 14 2.01 -44.51 -1.78
N LEU A 15 2.28 -44.61 -0.48
CA LEU A 15 2.49 -43.49 0.43
C LEU A 15 3.98 -43.28 0.75
N ASN A 16 4.77 -44.35 0.74
CA ASN A 16 6.22 -44.32 0.81
C ASN A 16 6.83 -45.43 -0.07
N PRO A 17 7.42 -45.11 -1.24
CA PRO A 17 8.05 -46.10 -2.12
C PRO A 17 9.27 -46.82 -1.51
N GLU A 18 9.86 -46.29 -0.43
CA GLU A 18 10.94 -46.93 0.33
C GLU A 18 10.40 -47.84 1.46
N ALA A 19 9.08 -48.04 1.57
CA ALA A 19 8.48 -48.90 2.59
C ALA A 19 8.64 -50.40 2.24
N ASP A 20 9.13 -51.14 3.22
CA ASP A 20 9.39 -52.59 3.13
C ASP A 20 8.11 -53.36 2.71
N PRO A 21 8.13 -54.12 1.60
CA PRO A 21 6.94 -54.79 1.06
C PRO A 21 6.26 -55.73 2.06
N ALA A 22 7.04 -56.45 2.87
CA ALA A 22 6.49 -57.44 3.81
C ALA A 22 5.78 -56.75 4.99
N LEU A 23 6.34 -55.63 5.47
CA LEU A 23 5.71 -54.81 6.51
C LEU A 23 4.42 -54.15 5.99
N CYS A 24 4.38 -53.80 4.70
CA CYS A 24 3.18 -53.29 4.04
C CYS A 24 2.06 -54.33 3.98
N ASP A 25 2.36 -55.59 3.64
CA ASP A 25 1.36 -56.67 3.58
C ASP A 25 0.83 -57.08 4.97
N VAL A 26 1.70 -57.15 5.99
CA VAL A 26 1.30 -57.36 7.39
C VAL A 26 0.38 -56.20 7.86
N ALA A 27 0.72 -54.96 7.53
CA ALA A 27 -0.14 -53.81 7.87
C ALA A 27 -1.50 -53.87 7.13
N LEU A 28 -1.53 -54.25 5.84
CA LEU A 28 -2.75 -54.37 5.05
C LEU A 28 -3.67 -55.49 5.55
N THR A 29 -3.12 -56.65 5.94
CA THR A 29 -3.91 -57.74 6.54
C THR A 29 -4.46 -57.38 7.92
N MET A 30 -3.69 -56.70 8.77
CA MET A 30 -4.20 -56.12 10.03
C MET A 30 -5.30 -55.08 9.79
N MET A 31 -5.18 -54.23 8.76
CA MET A 31 -6.18 -53.21 8.39
C MET A 31 -7.35 -53.76 7.56
N SER A 32 -7.40 -55.05 7.26
CA SER A 32 -8.52 -55.68 6.54
C SER A 32 -9.86 -55.36 7.20
N LYS A 33 -10.91 -55.17 6.40
CA LYS A 33 -12.29 -55.02 6.91
C LYS A 33 -12.99 -56.37 7.10
N GLU A 34 -12.51 -57.41 6.43
CA GLU A 34 -12.96 -58.80 6.64
C GLU A 34 -12.21 -59.38 7.83
N ILE A 35 -12.94 -59.79 8.86
CA ILE A 35 -12.38 -60.30 10.12
C ILE A 35 -11.58 -61.60 9.87
N GLU A 36 -12.06 -62.45 8.97
CA GLU A 36 -11.42 -63.72 8.56
C GLU A 36 -10.06 -63.55 7.87
N LYS A 37 -9.74 -62.34 7.38
CA LYS A 37 -8.44 -62.01 6.77
C LYS A 37 -7.47 -61.29 7.71
N ARG A 38 -7.87 -61.06 8.97
CA ARG A 38 -6.98 -60.53 10.01
C ARG A 38 -6.23 -61.69 10.69
N PRO A 39 -4.99 -61.47 11.16
CA PRO A 39 -4.30 -62.45 11.98
C PRO A 39 -5.11 -62.77 13.24
N ALA A 40 -5.19 -64.05 13.60
CA ALA A 40 -6.04 -64.55 14.67
C ALA A 40 -5.52 -64.24 16.08
N SER A 41 -4.25 -63.84 16.20
CA SER A 41 -3.63 -63.47 17.47
C SER A 41 -2.47 -62.48 17.28
N MET A 42 -2.06 -61.83 18.37
CA MET A 42 -0.81 -61.05 18.41
C MET A 42 0.43 -61.93 18.20
N GLN A 43 0.38 -63.22 18.54
CA GLN A 43 1.52 -64.13 18.34
C GLN A 43 1.79 -64.33 16.85
N GLU A 44 0.73 -64.53 16.04
CA GLU A 44 0.85 -64.67 14.59
C GLU A 44 1.48 -63.41 13.92
N ILE A 45 1.22 -62.22 14.47
CA ILE A 45 1.86 -60.97 14.02
C ILE A 45 3.35 -60.95 14.39
N VAL A 46 3.70 -61.35 15.61
CA VAL A 46 5.09 -61.45 16.07
C VAL A 46 5.87 -62.47 15.25
N ASP A 47 5.29 -63.64 15.00
CA ASP A 47 5.91 -64.71 14.22
C ASP A 47 6.21 -64.23 12.80
N ARG A 48 5.23 -63.63 12.10
CA ARG A 48 5.41 -63.02 10.77
C ARG A 48 6.46 -61.88 10.74
N LEU A 49 6.59 -61.11 11.81
CA LEU A 49 7.60 -60.03 11.93
C LEU A 49 8.98 -60.54 12.36
N SER A 50 9.08 -61.78 12.83
CA SER A 50 10.35 -62.42 13.22
C SER A 50 11.08 -63.10 12.06
N ASP A 51 10.44 -63.22 10.90
CA ASP A 51 11.06 -63.77 9.68
C ASP A 51 12.25 -62.90 9.23
N SER A 52 13.32 -63.57 8.80
CA SER A 52 14.69 -63.03 8.77
C SER A 52 14.98 -61.91 7.75
N GLN A 53 13.96 -61.39 7.07
CA GLN A 53 14.10 -60.28 6.13
C GLN A 53 14.09 -58.90 6.84
N PHE A 54 13.38 -58.77 7.97
CA PHE A 54 13.15 -57.46 8.60
C PHE A 54 14.37 -56.84 9.29
N GLU A 55 15.23 -57.62 9.95
CA GLU A 55 16.41 -57.06 10.63
C GLU A 55 17.40 -56.39 9.67
N HIS A 56 17.52 -56.91 8.45
CA HIS A 56 18.40 -56.36 7.42
C HIS A 56 17.89 -55.02 6.89
N SER A 57 16.57 -54.90 6.71
CA SER A 57 15.85 -53.73 6.19
C SER A 57 16.03 -52.49 7.09
N LEU A 58 15.81 -52.67 8.40
CA LEU A 58 15.95 -51.62 9.41
C LEU A 58 17.38 -51.04 9.48
N GLN A 59 18.40 -51.88 9.33
CA GLN A 59 19.81 -51.45 9.39
C GLN A 59 20.31 -50.71 8.14
N SER A 60 19.66 -50.88 6.98
CA SER A 60 19.91 -50.04 5.79
C SER A 60 19.31 -48.65 5.96
N GLY A 61 18.00 -48.56 6.23
CA GLY A 61 17.28 -47.28 6.27
C GLY A 61 17.86 -46.27 7.26
N GLU A 62 18.36 -46.73 8.41
CA GLU A 62 18.96 -45.82 9.40
C GLU A 62 20.31 -45.24 8.94
N LYS A 63 21.08 -45.96 8.10
CA LYS A 63 22.34 -45.45 7.51
C LYS A 63 22.05 -44.40 6.45
N ASP A 64 21.09 -44.66 5.57
CA ASP A 64 20.74 -43.73 4.49
C ASP A 64 20.02 -42.48 5.00
N ARG A 65 19.22 -42.57 6.07
CA ARG A 65 18.69 -41.37 6.75
C ARG A 65 19.82 -40.50 7.31
N LYS A 66 20.77 -41.09 8.05
CA LYS A 66 21.95 -40.38 8.59
C LYS A 66 22.84 -39.78 7.49
N LYS A 67 22.87 -40.38 6.30
CA LYS A 67 23.56 -39.87 5.10
C LYS A 67 22.83 -38.69 4.45
N ASN A 68 21.51 -38.74 4.32
CA ASN A 68 20.70 -37.64 3.83
C ASN A 68 20.72 -36.43 4.78
N GLU A 69 20.61 -36.64 6.09
CA GLU A 69 20.78 -35.60 7.12
C GLU A 69 22.14 -34.88 7.01
N ARG A 70 23.22 -35.60 6.67
CA ARG A 70 24.57 -35.04 6.45
C ARG A 70 24.63 -34.21 5.16
N ARG A 71 24.02 -34.67 4.06
CA ARG A 71 23.97 -33.94 2.78
C ARG A 71 23.18 -32.62 2.91
N GLN A 72 22.03 -32.63 3.57
CA GLN A 72 21.25 -31.40 3.82
C GLN A 72 22.06 -30.36 4.61
N LYS A 73 22.82 -30.78 5.64
CA LYS A 73 23.70 -29.90 6.42
C LYS A 73 24.86 -29.30 5.60
N LEU A 74 25.27 -29.92 4.49
CA LEU A 74 26.25 -29.36 3.55
C LEU A 74 25.62 -28.37 2.57
N GLU A 75 24.42 -28.63 2.04
CA GLU A 75 23.69 -27.68 1.19
C GLU A 75 23.29 -26.40 1.94
N ILE A 76 22.94 -26.50 3.23
CA ILE A 76 22.70 -25.31 4.07
C ILE A 76 23.99 -24.46 4.20
N ARG A 77 25.16 -25.09 4.38
CA ARG A 77 26.45 -24.36 4.43
C ARG A 77 26.83 -23.74 3.09
N LYS A 78 26.59 -24.45 1.98
CA LYS A 78 26.80 -23.95 0.61
C LYS A 78 25.93 -22.72 0.31
N ARG A 79 24.64 -22.74 0.68
CA ARG A 79 23.77 -21.56 0.61
C ARG A 79 24.24 -20.42 1.52
N LYS A 80 24.68 -20.71 2.75
CA LYS A 80 25.23 -19.68 3.65
C LYS A 80 26.49 -19.01 3.10
N VAL A 81 27.36 -19.75 2.40
CA VAL A 81 28.53 -19.16 1.70
C VAL A 81 28.08 -18.20 0.61
N ALA A 82 27.07 -18.54 -0.21
CA ALA A 82 26.55 -17.65 -1.25
C ALA A 82 25.97 -16.35 -0.65
N GLU A 83 25.17 -16.45 0.42
CA GLU A 83 24.63 -15.30 1.16
C GLU A 83 25.73 -14.39 1.73
N LEU A 84 26.81 -14.97 2.27
CA LEU A 84 27.95 -14.21 2.81
C LEU A 84 28.76 -13.53 1.69
N ILE A 85 28.91 -14.15 0.52
CA ILE A 85 29.56 -13.54 -0.64
C ILE A 85 28.72 -12.36 -1.16
N GLN A 86 27.40 -12.52 -1.27
CA GLN A 86 26.48 -11.46 -1.69
C GLN A 86 26.53 -10.24 -0.74
N ARG A 87 26.72 -10.47 0.57
CA ARG A 87 26.87 -9.41 1.57
C ARG A 87 28.31 -8.88 1.73
N GLY A 88 29.26 -9.26 0.87
CA GLY A 88 30.66 -8.81 0.97
C GLY A 88 31.45 -9.38 2.16
N GLN A 89 30.89 -10.34 2.91
CA GLN A 89 31.48 -10.90 4.13
C GLN A 89 32.47 -12.04 3.81
N TYR A 90 33.40 -11.75 2.89
CA TYR A 90 34.35 -12.70 2.30
C TYR A 90 35.16 -13.47 3.35
N ALA A 91 35.58 -12.83 4.44
CA ALA A 91 36.33 -13.48 5.53
C ALA A 91 35.52 -14.60 6.20
N GLN A 92 34.22 -14.39 6.46
CA GLN A 92 33.36 -15.42 7.02
C GLN A 92 33.15 -16.57 6.01
N ALA A 93 32.91 -16.23 4.73
CA ALA A 93 32.77 -17.20 3.65
C ALA A 93 34.01 -18.10 3.52
N VAL A 94 35.22 -17.53 3.58
CA VAL A 94 36.50 -18.26 3.61
C VAL A 94 36.52 -19.28 4.75
N THR A 95 36.22 -18.90 5.99
CA THR A 95 36.28 -19.86 7.12
C THR A 95 35.27 -21.02 7.01
N ILE A 96 34.17 -20.86 6.27
CA ILE A 96 33.20 -21.94 6.00
C ILE A 96 33.71 -22.82 4.84
N LEU A 97 34.26 -22.21 3.80
CA LEU A 97 34.86 -22.91 2.65
C LEU A 97 36.07 -23.77 3.08
N GLU A 98 36.92 -23.28 3.98
CA GLU A 98 38.01 -24.06 4.60
C GLU A 98 37.49 -25.27 5.37
N LYS A 99 36.44 -25.09 6.18
CA LYS A 99 35.78 -26.17 6.93
C LYS A 99 35.06 -27.18 6.02
N MET A 100 34.73 -26.80 4.78
CA MET A 100 34.15 -27.70 3.77
C MET A 100 35.22 -28.38 2.90
N SER A 101 36.33 -27.72 2.60
CA SER A 101 37.42 -28.24 1.76
C SER A 101 38.21 -29.38 2.44
N GLY A 102 38.23 -29.40 3.77
CA GLY A 102 38.83 -30.46 4.59
C GLY A 102 37.97 -31.73 4.77
N ILE A 103 36.76 -31.80 4.19
CA ILE A 103 35.87 -32.97 4.37
C ILE A 103 36.28 -34.13 3.45
N THR A 104 36.65 -35.26 4.04
CA THR A 104 37.15 -36.48 3.36
C THR A 104 36.12 -37.60 3.22
N SER A 105 34.88 -37.44 3.69
CA SER A 105 33.85 -38.48 3.53
C SER A 105 33.41 -38.63 2.06
N ALA A 106 33.29 -39.88 1.59
CA ALA A 106 32.98 -40.21 0.19
C ALA A 106 31.73 -39.48 -0.34
N ASP A 107 30.65 -39.42 0.46
CA ASP A 107 29.40 -38.72 0.13
C ASP A 107 29.51 -37.19 0.01
N ALA A 108 30.65 -36.60 0.38
CA ALA A 108 30.89 -35.16 0.44
C ALA A 108 32.03 -34.67 -0.47
N VAL A 109 32.72 -35.56 -1.20
CA VAL A 109 33.89 -35.21 -2.04
C VAL A 109 33.56 -34.12 -3.06
N GLY A 110 32.36 -34.13 -3.65
CA GLY A 110 31.89 -33.06 -4.54
C GLY A 110 31.81 -31.69 -3.86
N TYR A 111 31.31 -31.63 -2.63
CA TYR A 111 31.25 -30.39 -1.83
C TYR A 111 32.64 -29.90 -1.41
N ALA A 112 33.55 -30.81 -1.07
CA ALA A 112 34.94 -30.46 -0.75
C ALA A 112 35.69 -29.93 -1.98
N ASN A 113 35.47 -30.52 -3.16
CA ASN A 113 36.07 -30.04 -4.41
C ASN A 113 35.50 -28.69 -4.86
N TRP A 114 34.18 -28.51 -4.79
CA TRP A 114 33.54 -27.21 -5.00
C TRP A 114 34.13 -26.16 -4.04
N ALA A 115 34.23 -26.47 -2.75
CA ALA A 115 34.76 -25.54 -1.75
C ALA A 115 36.22 -25.15 -2.02
N ARG A 116 37.07 -26.04 -2.57
CA ARG A 116 38.45 -25.74 -2.98
C ARG A 116 38.55 -24.81 -4.18
N GLN A 117 37.61 -24.92 -5.13
CA GLN A 117 37.52 -24.02 -6.29
C GLN A 117 37.02 -22.64 -5.84
N GLU A 118 35.92 -22.61 -5.08
CA GLU A 118 35.28 -21.39 -4.61
C GLU A 118 36.18 -20.60 -3.64
N LEU A 119 36.94 -21.28 -2.78
CA LEU A 119 37.91 -20.64 -1.85
C LEU A 119 38.89 -19.72 -2.58
N LYS A 120 39.45 -20.14 -3.73
CA LYS A 120 40.36 -19.31 -4.52
C LYS A 120 39.66 -18.05 -5.05
N ARG A 121 38.45 -18.22 -5.61
CA ARG A 121 37.64 -17.12 -6.14
C ARG A 121 37.30 -16.09 -5.06
N VAL A 122 36.92 -16.56 -3.88
CA VAL A 122 36.56 -15.73 -2.72
C VAL A 122 37.77 -15.07 -2.06
N GLN A 123 38.98 -15.65 -2.16
CA GLN A 123 40.22 -15.01 -1.74
C GLN A 123 40.68 -13.90 -2.71
N GLU A 124 40.43 -14.02 -4.02
CA GLU A 124 40.74 -12.98 -5.00
C GLU A 124 39.74 -11.81 -5.01
N LEU A 125 38.46 -12.07 -4.71
CA LEU A 125 37.37 -11.07 -4.79
C LEU A 125 37.66 -9.78 -3.99
N PRO A 126 38.07 -9.81 -2.71
CA PRO A 126 38.38 -8.60 -1.94
C PRO A 126 39.47 -7.72 -2.56
N ARG A 127 40.41 -8.31 -3.30
CA ARG A 127 41.47 -7.56 -3.99
C ARG A 127 40.90 -6.80 -5.19
N LYS A 128 40.16 -7.49 -6.06
CA LYS A 128 39.57 -6.90 -7.27
C LYS A 128 38.57 -5.78 -6.93
N VAL A 129 37.76 -5.96 -5.88
CA VAL A 129 36.86 -4.91 -5.38
C VAL A 129 37.67 -3.71 -4.85
N ARG A 130 38.71 -3.94 -4.05
CA ARG A 130 39.57 -2.85 -3.52
C ARG A 130 40.30 -2.09 -4.62
N GLU A 131 40.72 -2.76 -5.68
CA GLU A 131 41.36 -2.14 -6.86
C GLU A 131 40.38 -1.26 -7.67
N GLY A 132 39.06 -1.54 -7.62
CA GLY A 132 38.02 -0.74 -8.28
C GLY A 132 37.50 0.46 -7.49
N ILE A 133 37.53 0.42 -6.15
CA ILE A 133 36.98 1.50 -5.28
C ILE A 133 37.47 2.92 -5.64
N PRO A 134 38.77 3.17 -5.92
CA PRO A 134 39.23 4.52 -6.28
C PRO A 134 38.52 5.11 -7.50
N VAL A 135 38.22 4.28 -8.50
CA VAL A 135 37.55 4.70 -9.74
C VAL A 135 36.09 5.10 -9.46
N LEU A 136 35.38 4.32 -8.64
CA LEU A 136 34.01 4.65 -8.21
C LEU A 136 33.95 5.98 -7.44
N VAL A 137 34.93 6.24 -6.57
CA VAL A 137 35.02 7.48 -5.80
C VAL A 137 35.34 8.68 -6.70
N GLU A 138 36.24 8.52 -7.67
CA GLU A 138 36.56 9.57 -8.66
C GLU A 138 35.36 9.90 -9.56
N MET A 139 34.66 8.89 -10.06
CA MET A 139 33.43 9.07 -10.84
C MET A 139 32.32 9.76 -10.03
N ALA A 140 32.13 9.37 -8.76
CA ALA A 140 31.19 10.04 -7.86
C ALA A 140 31.58 11.51 -7.61
N GLN A 141 32.88 11.83 -7.44
CA GLN A 141 33.33 13.22 -7.33
C GLN A 141 33.05 14.03 -8.61
N GLU A 142 33.13 13.41 -9.79
CA GLU A 142 32.79 14.06 -11.06
C GLU A 142 31.27 14.29 -11.21
N LEU A 143 30.43 13.43 -10.65
CA LEU A 143 28.98 13.62 -10.57
C LEU A 143 28.58 14.74 -9.58
N ILE A 144 29.28 14.84 -8.43
CA ILE A 144 29.11 15.96 -7.48
C ILE A 144 29.41 17.31 -8.16
N LYS A 145 30.49 17.42 -8.94
CA LYS A 145 30.80 18.63 -9.73
C LYS A 145 29.71 18.97 -10.76
N LYS A 146 29.04 17.94 -11.30
CA LYS A 146 27.90 18.08 -12.22
C LYS A 146 26.57 18.38 -11.51
N HIS A 147 26.58 18.46 -10.18
CA HIS A 147 25.41 18.67 -9.31
C HIS A 147 24.38 17.53 -9.39
N ASP A 148 24.83 16.32 -9.75
CA ASP A 148 24.02 15.10 -9.70
C ASP A 148 24.33 14.30 -8.44
N TYR A 149 23.71 14.75 -7.33
CA TYR A 149 23.87 14.12 -6.03
C TYR A 149 23.22 12.72 -5.97
N GLY A 150 22.21 12.44 -6.79
CA GLY A 150 21.53 11.14 -6.81
C GLY A 150 22.44 10.04 -7.35
N GLN A 151 22.98 10.21 -8.56
CA GLN A 151 23.94 9.26 -9.13
C GLN A 151 25.23 9.18 -8.30
N ALA A 152 25.69 10.30 -7.72
CA ALA A 152 26.84 10.30 -6.83
C ALA A 152 26.60 9.51 -5.53
N ALA A 153 25.39 9.56 -4.95
CA ALA A 153 25.03 8.78 -3.78
C ALA A 153 24.97 7.29 -4.11
N GLU A 154 24.37 6.92 -5.25
CA GLU A 154 24.26 5.54 -5.73
C GLU A 154 25.65 4.89 -5.91
N MET A 155 26.56 5.53 -6.65
CA MET A 155 27.92 5.03 -6.86
C MET A 155 28.73 4.86 -5.55
N LEU A 156 28.49 5.72 -4.55
CA LEU A 156 29.12 5.60 -3.23
C LEU A 156 28.45 4.55 -2.33
N GLN A 157 27.20 4.18 -2.63
CA GLN A 157 26.47 3.11 -1.96
C GLN A 157 26.83 1.71 -2.49
N GLU A 158 27.21 1.56 -3.76
CA GLU A 158 27.72 0.29 -4.31
C GLU A 158 28.93 -0.27 -3.54
N ILE A 159 29.76 0.61 -2.98
CA ILE A 159 30.93 0.23 -2.18
C ILE A 159 30.46 -0.50 -0.90
N PRO A 160 30.90 -1.75 -0.62
CA PRO A 160 30.50 -2.47 0.59
C PRO A 160 30.92 -1.72 1.86
N GLN A 161 30.08 -1.73 2.90
CA GLN A 161 30.27 -0.93 4.11
C GLN A 161 31.63 -1.22 4.79
N GLU A 162 32.04 -2.49 4.81
CA GLU A 162 33.33 -2.95 5.35
C GLU A 162 34.56 -2.44 4.58
N MET A 163 34.37 -1.86 3.38
CA MET A 163 35.43 -1.31 2.53
C MET A 163 35.34 0.21 2.34
N ARG A 164 34.28 0.88 2.82
CA ARG A 164 34.18 2.35 2.81
C ARG A 164 35.16 2.92 3.84
N THR A 165 36.24 3.56 3.37
CA THR A 165 37.15 4.32 4.23
C THR A 165 36.46 5.56 4.81
N PHE A 166 36.98 6.13 5.91
CA PHE A 166 36.37 7.30 6.56
C PHE A 166 36.09 8.48 5.60
N PRO A 167 36.99 8.87 4.66
CA PRO A 167 36.68 9.90 3.67
C PRO A 167 35.50 9.54 2.75
N VAL A 168 35.36 8.27 2.35
CA VAL A 168 34.24 7.78 1.51
C VAL A 168 32.93 7.81 2.30
N GLN A 169 32.95 7.46 3.59
CA GLN A 169 31.78 7.57 4.47
C GLN A 169 31.36 9.04 4.66
N GLN A 170 32.32 9.94 4.87
CA GLN A 170 32.06 11.38 4.98
C GLN A 170 31.51 11.97 3.68
N GLN A 171 32.10 11.64 2.52
CA GLN A 171 31.64 12.08 1.22
C GLN A 171 30.22 11.57 0.93
N LEU A 172 29.93 10.29 1.17
CA LEU A 172 28.58 9.72 1.02
C LEU A 172 27.56 10.46 1.88
N LYS A 173 27.88 10.72 3.16
CA LYS A 173 27.00 11.47 4.07
C LYS A 173 26.69 12.87 3.53
N GLN A 174 27.72 13.60 3.09
CA GLN A 174 27.56 14.95 2.51
C GLN A 174 26.71 14.94 1.23
N VAL A 175 26.84 13.93 0.38
CA VAL A 175 26.04 13.82 -0.85
C VAL A 175 24.57 13.53 -0.54
N ILE A 176 24.29 12.66 0.44
CA ILE A 176 22.91 12.42 0.91
C ILE A 176 22.32 13.70 1.50
N GLU A 177 23.04 14.41 2.37
CA GLU A 177 22.57 15.68 2.95
C GLU A 177 22.26 16.75 1.89
N LEU A 178 23.05 16.82 0.80
CA LEU A 178 22.79 17.71 -0.34
C LEU A 178 21.64 17.25 -1.24
N GLN A 179 21.37 15.93 -1.31
CA GLN A 179 20.20 15.41 -2.00
C GLN A 179 18.91 15.70 -1.22
N ASP A 180 18.90 15.38 0.08
CA ASP A 180 17.78 15.61 0.98
C ASP A 180 17.40 17.11 1.01
N GLU A 181 18.39 18.01 1.03
CA GLU A 181 18.17 19.46 0.95
C GLU A 181 17.50 19.87 -0.39
N VAL A 182 17.95 19.31 -1.52
CA VAL A 182 17.35 19.59 -2.84
C VAL A 182 15.92 19.09 -2.93
N ASP A 183 15.64 17.88 -2.42
CA ASP A 183 14.32 17.25 -2.53
C ASP A 183 13.33 17.91 -1.53
N LEU A 184 13.80 18.40 -0.38
CA LEU A 184 13.04 19.27 0.52
C LEU A 184 12.69 20.62 -0.14
N LEU A 185 13.68 21.34 -0.68
CA LEU A 185 13.46 22.62 -1.36
C LEU A 185 12.51 22.49 -2.55
N LEU A 186 12.60 21.39 -3.31
CA LEU A 186 11.63 21.07 -4.36
C LEU A 186 10.23 20.84 -3.80
N THR A 187 10.10 20.14 -2.68
CA THR A 187 8.79 19.89 -2.03
C THR A 187 8.16 21.21 -1.55
N GLU A 188 8.93 22.05 -0.85
CA GLU A 188 8.48 23.35 -0.37
C GLU A 188 8.04 24.28 -1.51
N LEU A 189 8.81 24.35 -2.61
CA LEU A 189 8.45 25.19 -3.76
C LEU A 189 7.19 24.69 -4.48
N HIS A 190 7.00 23.37 -4.65
CA HIS A 190 5.74 22.83 -5.18
C HIS A 190 4.56 23.08 -4.25
N GLU A 191 4.76 23.01 -2.93
CA GLU A 191 3.70 23.28 -1.96
C GLU A 191 3.33 24.76 -1.92
N CYS A 192 4.29 25.68 -1.93
CA CYS A 192 4.06 27.13 -2.08
C CYS A 192 3.23 27.46 -3.33
N VAL A 193 3.57 26.84 -4.46
CA VAL A 193 2.81 26.99 -5.73
C VAL A 193 1.37 26.48 -5.61
N LYS A 194 1.17 25.36 -4.90
CA LYS A 194 -0.12 24.70 -4.71
C LYS A 194 -1.03 25.39 -3.69
N THR A 195 -0.48 25.85 -2.56
CA THR A 195 -1.22 26.58 -1.51
C THR A 195 -1.43 28.05 -1.84
N LYS A 196 -0.69 28.56 -2.84
CA LYS A 196 -0.64 29.96 -3.26
C LYS A 196 0.01 30.88 -2.22
N GLN A 197 0.82 30.31 -1.32
CA GLN A 197 1.58 31.03 -0.29
C GLN A 197 3.03 31.18 -0.78
N CYS A 198 3.45 32.41 -1.06
CA CYS A 198 4.74 32.72 -1.70
C CYS A 198 5.78 33.34 -0.74
N GLU A 199 5.63 33.12 0.55
CA GLU A 199 6.60 33.57 1.58
C GLU A 199 7.88 32.73 1.47
N GLY A 200 9.06 33.34 1.62
CA GLY A 200 10.36 32.68 1.48
C GLY A 200 10.74 32.17 0.07
N ILE A 201 9.83 32.25 -0.91
CA ILE A 201 9.98 31.54 -2.21
C ILE A 201 11.24 31.94 -2.99
N GLU A 202 11.66 33.22 -2.94
CA GLU A 202 12.87 33.70 -3.62
C GLU A 202 14.16 33.11 -3.00
N GLU A 203 14.20 32.91 -1.68
CA GLU A 203 15.36 32.33 -0.98
C GLU A 203 15.49 30.84 -1.31
N ASN A 204 14.38 30.10 -1.30
CA ASN A 204 14.34 28.69 -1.66
C ASN A 204 14.71 28.46 -3.14
N ILE A 205 14.27 29.32 -4.06
CA ILE A 205 14.69 29.28 -5.48
C ILE A 205 16.19 29.56 -5.61
N ALA A 206 16.71 30.58 -4.92
CA ALA A 206 18.13 30.91 -4.97
C ALA A 206 19.01 29.77 -4.43
N ARG A 207 18.61 29.14 -3.32
CA ARG A 207 19.30 27.98 -2.74
C ARG A 207 19.21 26.75 -3.65
N LEU A 208 18.03 26.45 -4.21
CA LEU A 208 17.86 25.33 -5.14
C LEU A 208 18.66 25.53 -6.44
N LEU A 209 18.79 26.75 -6.95
CA LEU A 209 19.63 27.05 -8.11
C LEU A 209 21.14 27.04 -7.78
N GLN A 210 21.53 27.31 -6.54
CA GLN A 210 22.91 27.07 -6.08
C GLN A 210 23.24 25.58 -6.05
N LEU A 211 22.29 24.73 -5.65
CA LEU A 211 22.47 23.28 -5.50
C LEU A 211 22.25 22.49 -6.81
N LYS A 212 21.33 22.91 -7.68
CA LYS A 212 21.14 22.34 -9.03
C LYS A 212 20.92 23.46 -10.06
N PRO A 213 22.00 24.09 -10.57
CA PRO A 213 21.92 25.23 -11.50
C PRO A 213 21.10 24.98 -12.78
N ASN A 214 20.97 23.73 -13.22
CA ASN A 214 20.23 23.33 -14.43
C ASN A 214 18.76 22.95 -14.17
N ASN A 215 18.22 23.16 -12.97
CA ASN A 215 16.84 22.84 -12.66
C ASN A 215 15.85 23.75 -13.44
N ARG A 216 15.11 23.15 -14.39
CA ARG A 216 14.18 23.88 -15.27
C ARG A 216 13.02 24.53 -14.50
N PHE A 217 12.48 23.86 -13.48
CA PHE A 217 11.37 24.38 -12.68
C PHE A 217 11.82 25.63 -11.89
N ALA A 218 12.96 25.53 -11.21
CA ALA A 218 13.52 26.65 -10.45
C ALA A 218 13.88 27.85 -11.35
N ARG A 219 14.43 27.62 -12.56
CA ARG A 219 14.69 28.70 -13.54
C ARG A 219 13.42 29.37 -14.04
N ASN A 220 12.40 28.60 -14.47
CA ASN A 220 11.14 29.17 -14.95
C ASN A 220 10.45 30.02 -13.87
N LEU A 221 10.45 29.53 -12.62
CA LEU A 221 9.90 30.26 -11.48
C LEU A 221 10.74 31.52 -11.15
N GLN A 222 12.06 31.47 -11.32
CA GLN A 222 12.94 32.64 -11.20
C GLN A 222 12.69 33.68 -12.30
N GLU A 223 12.59 33.28 -13.57
CA GLU A 223 12.31 34.16 -14.72
C GLU A 223 10.93 34.83 -14.58
N THR A 224 9.94 34.08 -14.09
CA THR A 224 8.61 34.59 -13.71
C THR A 224 8.73 35.68 -12.64
N LEU A 225 9.43 35.42 -11.52
CA LEU A 225 9.59 36.40 -10.43
C LEU A 225 10.46 37.61 -10.82
N GLN A 226 11.49 37.42 -11.66
CA GLN A 226 12.32 38.51 -12.18
C GLN A 226 11.51 39.48 -13.05
N THR A 227 10.53 38.98 -13.80
CA THR A 227 9.59 39.81 -14.58
C THR A 227 8.76 40.74 -13.67
N TYR A 228 8.56 40.36 -12.41
CA TYR A 228 7.85 41.16 -11.38
C TYR A 228 8.78 41.89 -10.39
N SER A 229 10.09 41.91 -10.64
CA SER A 229 11.10 42.40 -9.68
C SER A 229 11.03 43.90 -9.33
N ALA A 230 10.31 44.71 -10.10
CA ALA A 230 10.21 46.16 -9.93
C ALA A 230 9.51 46.62 -8.62
N ILE A 231 8.84 45.71 -7.90
CA ILE A 231 8.16 45.99 -6.62
C ILE A 231 9.04 45.48 -5.46
N PRO A 232 9.21 46.22 -4.35
CA PRO A 232 9.91 45.72 -3.16
C PRO A 232 9.26 44.44 -2.61
N VAL A 233 10.08 43.46 -2.21
CA VAL A 233 9.60 42.12 -1.77
C VAL A 233 8.54 42.21 -0.66
N SER A 234 8.70 43.14 0.28
CA SER A 234 7.76 43.39 1.39
C SER A 234 6.41 44.01 1.00
N GLN A 235 6.12 44.21 -0.29
CA GLN A 235 4.89 44.81 -0.82
C GLN A 235 4.22 43.98 -1.93
N ARG A 236 4.68 42.74 -2.18
CA ARG A 236 4.12 41.87 -3.24
C ARG A 236 3.03 40.95 -2.68
N GLU A 237 1.77 41.23 -3.00
CA GLU A 237 0.67 40.28 -2.84
C GLU A 237 0.45 39.51 -4.15
N TYR A 238 0.39 38.18 -4.07
CA TYR A 238 0.30 37.29 -5.22
C TYR A 238 -1.08 36.63 -5.35
N ARG A 239 -1.49 36.35 -6.58
CA ARG A 239 -2.64 35.53 -6.94
C ARG A 239 -2.24 34.59 -8.08
N TYR A 240 -3.04 33.56 -8.32
CA TYR A 240 -2.90 32.68 -9.48
C TYR A 240 -4.13 32.85 -10.36
N ASP A 241 -3.93 32.82 -11.66
CA ASP A 241 -4.99 32.89 -12.67
C ASP A 241 -5.77 31.56 -12.79
N GLU A 242 -6.57 31.40 -13.84
CA GLU A 242 -7.35 30.18 -14.10
C GLU A 242 -6.53 29.07 -14.78
N ASN A 243 -5.37 29.39 -15.35
CA ASN A 243 -4.45 28.43 -16.00
C ASN A 243 -3.40 27.87 -15.01
N GLY A 244 -3.12 28.60 -13.92
CA GLY A 244 -2.12 28.26 -12.91
C GLY A 244 -0.90 29.21 -12.89
N ASP A 245 -0.93 30.30 -13.65
CA ASP A 245 0.15 31.27 -13.74
C ASP A 245 0.09 32.32 -12.62
N LEU A 246 1.27 32.75 -12.15
CA LEU A 246 1.43 33.71 -11.06
C LEU A 246 1.19 35.15 -11.54
N LEU A 247 0.19 35.82 -10.97
CA LEU A 247 -0.18 37.21 -11.24
C LEU A 247 -0.14 38.06 -9.97
N ALA A 248 0.30 39.32 -10.07
CA ALA A 248 0.28 40.26 -8.96
C ALA A 248 -1.15 40.78 -8.66
N LEU A 249 -1.45 41.04 -7.38
CA LEU A 249 -2.69 41.72 -7.00
C LEU A 249 -2.53 43.25 -7.13
N GLU A 250 -3.21 43.87 -8.10
CA GLU A 250 -3.08 45.31 -8.32
C GLU A 250 -3.74 46.11 -7.17
N PRO A 251 -3.00 46.99 -6.43
CA PRO A 251 -3.50 47.62 -5.19
C PRO A 251 -4.57 48.70 -5.39
N THR A 252 -4.98 48.93 -6.64
CA THR A 252 -5.82 50.05 -7.09
C THR A 252 -7.28 49.95 -6.63
N ILE A 253 -7.83 48.73 -6.59
CA ILE A 253 -9.27 48.49 -6.33
C ILE A 253 -9.64 48.85 -4.87
N ARG A 254 -8.81 48.49 -3.89
CA ARG A 254 -9.11 48.74 -2.47
C ARG A 254 -9.08 50.24 -2.14
N ARG A 255 -8.18 51.01 -2.75
CA ARG A 255 -8.06 52.47 -2.53
C ARG A 255 -9.20 53.24 -3.18
N THR A 256 -9.59 52.88 -4.41
CA THR A 256 -10.69 53.54 -5.14
C THR A 256 -12.05 53.29 -4.48
N LEU A 257 -12.33 52.07 -4.02
CA LEU A 257 -13.56 51.78 -3.24
C LEU A 257 -13.64 52.62 -1.96
N ILE A 258 -12.59 52.63 -1.14
CA ILE A 258 -12.57 53.41 0.12
C ILE A 258 -12.77 54.92 -0.16
N ALA A 259 -12.10 55.47 -1.19
CA ALA A 259 -12.29 56.86 -1.59
C ALA A 259 -13.74 57.15 -2.02
N SER A 260 -14.37 56.27 -2.80
CA SER A 260 -15.76 56.44 -3.25
C SER A 260 -16.77 56.45 -2.09
N VAL A 261 -16.57 55.59 -1.07
CA VAL A 261 -17.41 55.54 0.13
C VAL A 261 -17.26 56.82 0.95
N ILE A 262 -16.04 57.31 1.14
CA ILE A 262 -15.78 58.57 1.86
C ILE A 262 -16.45 59.75 1.14
N ILE A 263 -16.31 59.85 -0.19
CA ILE A 263 -16.95 60.91 -1.00
C ILE A 263 -18.48 60.82 -0.88
N GLY A 264 -19.06 59.61 -0.95
CA GLY A 264 -20.50 59.40 -0.76
C GLY A 264 -21.02 59.87 0.61
N LEU A 265 -20.27 59.59 1.69
CA LEU A 265 -20.60 60.04 3.04
C LEU A 265 -20.53 61.58 3.17
N PHE A 266 -19.52 62.23 2.58
CA PHE A 266 -19.44 63.70 2.55
C PHE A 266 -20.61 64.34 1.79
N LEU A 267 -21.00 63.78 0.64
CA LEU A 267 -22.15 64.26 -0.13
C LEU A 267 -23.48 64.08 0.63
N PHE A 268 -23.65 62.95 1.33
CA PHE A 268 -24.82 62.71 2.17
C PHE A 268 -24.89 63.67 3.37
N GLY A 269 -23.75 63.91 4.03
CA GLY A 269 -23.65 64.92 5.11
C GLY A 269 -23.98 66.34 4.62
N PHE A 270 -23.49 66.72 3.43
CA PHE A 270 -23.81 68.01 2.84
C PHE A 270 -25.30 68.15 2.48
N MET A 271 -25.91 67.13 1.86
CA MET A 271 -27.34 67.15 1.50
C MET A 271 -28.26 67.22 2.73
N THR A 272 -27.96 66.44 3.78
CA THR A 272 -28.74 66.47 5.03
C THR A 272 -28.57 67.79 5.78
N TYR A 273 -27.39 68.40 5.78
CA TYR A 273 -27.16 69.75 6.30
C TYR A 273 -27.94 70.82 5.51
N ALA A 274 -27.87 70.79 4.16
CA ALA A 274 -28.61 71.74 3.32
C ALA A 274 -30.13 71.65 3.51
N MET A 275 -30.66 70.43 3.65
CA MET A 275 -32.09 70.20 3.93
C MET A 275 -32.50 70.70 5.33
N SER A 276 -31.63 70.54 6.33
CA SER A 276 -31.83 71.11 7.67
C SER A 276 -31.90 72.65 7.63
N VAL A 277 -30.97 73.31 6.95
CA VAL A 277 -30.96 74.78 6.78
C VAL A 277 -32.21 75.27 6.04
N TYR A 278 -32.63 74.57 4.98
CA TYR A 278 -33.84 74.91 4.23
C TYR A 278 -35.11 74.82 5.08
N LEU A 279 -35.27 73.74 5.85
CA LEU A 279 -36.41 73.54 6.76
C LEU A 279 -36.40 74.50 7.98
N SER A 280 -35.29 75.18 8.24
CA SER A 280 -35.15 76.18 9.31
C SER A 280 -35.39 77.62 8.83
N GLY A 281 -35.78 77.81 7.56
CA GLY A 281 -35.77 79.12 6.89
C GLY A 281 -37.06 79.95 6.96
N ASP A 282 -38.23 79.32 7.02
CA ASP A 282 -39.54 80.00 6.90
C ASP A 282 -40.30 80.05 8.23
N ASP A 283 -40.22 81.20 8.93
CA ASP A 283 -41.07 81.52 10.07
C ASP A 283 -41.43 83.02 10.10
N LYS A 284 -42.40 83.43 9.27
CA LYS A 284 -43.01 84.78 9.30
C LYS A 284 -44.52 84.75 9.08
N GLN A 285 -45.21 85.50 9.94
CA GLN A 285 -46.67 85.54 10.08
C GLN A 285 -47.35 86.42 9.02
N SER A 286 -48.63 86.16 8.76
CA SER A 286 -49.59 87.16 8.27
C SER A 286 -50.91 87.02 9.03
N LEU A 287 -51.62 88.14 9.26
CA LEU A 287 -52.73 88.23 10.21
C LEU A 287 -54.12 88.28 9.55
N VAL A 288 -55.05 87.50 10.13
CA VAL A 288 -56.44 87.87 10.46
C VAL A 288 -57.34 88.48 9.38
N GLN A 289 -58.41 87.74 9.05
CA GLN A 289 -59.80 88.24 9.08
C GLN A 289 -60.70 87.09 9.55
N VAL A 290 -61.74 87.37 10.33
CA VAL A 290 -62.70 86.37 10.87
C VAL A 290 -64.11 86.76 10.43
N LYS A 291 -64.90 85.77 10.00
CA LYS A 291 -66.37 85.85 10.06
C LYS A 291 -66.99 84.48 10.28
N GLU A 292 -68.23 84.49 10.76
CA GLU A 292 -68.83 83.40 11.52
C GLU A 292 -69.67 82.45 10.65
N SER A 293 -69.73 81.17 11.08
CA SER A 293 -70.88 80.23 11.19
C SER A 293 -72.04 80.20 10.16
N PRO A 294 -72.78 79.07 9.98
CA PRO A 294 -72.69 77.78 10.68
C PRO A 294 -72.67 76.51 9.77
N ILE A 295 -72.70 75.36 10.45
CA ILE A 295 -73.02 73.98 10.03
C ILE A 295 -74.31 73.89 9.16
N ASP A 296 -74.35 73.06 8.09
CA ASP A 296 -75.07 71.75 8.13
C ASP A 296 -74.85 70.77 6.93
N ASP A 297 -75.07 69.50 7.27
CA ASP A 297 -75.33 68.20 6.60
C ASP A 297 -75.29 67.94 5.07
N ARG A 298 -74.95 66.66 4.75
CA ARG A 298 -75.20 65.87 3.50
C ARG A 298 -74.50 66.34 2.19
N GLY A 299 -74.14 65.47 1.23
CA GLY A 299 -74.23 64.01 1.12
C GLY A 299 -74.21 63.57 -0.38
N VAL A 300 -74.05 62.26 -0.67
CA VAL A 300 -74.08 61.63 -2.04
C VAL A 300 -72.88 62.02 -2.94
N GLN A 301 -71.87 61.17 -3.22
CA GLN A 301 -71.80 59.89 -4.00
C GLN A 301 -71.91 59.98 -5.54
N LYS A 302 -70.96 59.28 -6.19
CA LYS A 302 -70.87 58.67 -7.56
C LYS A 302 -69.73 59.25 -8.44
N SER A 303 -68.75 58.50 -8.95
CA SER A 303 -68.67 57.19 -9.69
C SER A 303 -69.05 57.30 -11.18
N GLU A 304 -68.64 56.43 -12.13
CA GLU A 304 -67.67 55.28 -12.16
C GLU A 304 -66.31 55.71 -12.82
N THR A 305 -65.36 54.97 -13.44
CA THR A 305 -64.94 53.58 -13.86
C THR A 305 -63.46 53.72 -14.33
N THR A 306 -62.53 52.75 -14.58
CA THR A 306 -62.22 51.32 -14.29
C THR A 306 -60.80 51.09 -14.88
N GLU A 307 -59.78 50.62 -14.14
CA GLU A 307 -59.26 49.23 -14.00
C GLU A 307 -58.68 48.55 -15.28
N PRO A 308 -57.63 47.68 -15.20
CA PRO A 308 -57.65 46.41 -14.43
C PRO A 308 -56.47 46.15 -13.45
N ASN A 309 -56.56 45.03 -12.72
CA ASN A 309 -55.73 44.55 -11.57
C ASN A 309 -54.81 43.33 -11.97
N PRO A 310 -54.05 42.57 -11.12
CA PRO A 310 -54.28 42.20 -9.69
C PRO A 310 -53.07 42.21 -8.68
N LYS A 311 -53.31 42.72 -7.44
CA LYS A 311 -53.25 42.08 -6.07
C LYS A 311 -52.26 40.92 -5.70
N PRO A 312 -52.02 40.58 -4.39
CA PRO A 312 -52.44 41.17 -3.09
C PRO A 312 -51.32 41.28 -1.99
N SER A 313 -51.70 41.53 -0.72
CA SER A 313 -50.85 41.74 0.49
C SER A 313 -50.84 40.55 1.49
N PRO A 314 -49.91 40.48 2.48
CA PRO A 314 -49.83 39.44 3.54
C PRO A 314 -50.32 39.90 4.94
N LEU A 315 -50.59 38.98 5.91
CA LEU A 315 -50.60 39.25 7.37
C LEU A 315 -50.73 38.01 8.33
N TYR A 316 -50.21 38.16 9.57
CA TYR A 316 -50.45 37.45 10.86
C TYR A 316 -50.07 35.96 11.18
N LEU A 317 -48.92 35.80 11.86
CA LEU A 317 -48.68 35.24 13.23
C LEU A 317 -49.42 33.98 13.79
N ARG A 318 -48.66 32.92 14.17
CA ARG A 318 -48.70 32.26 15.52
C ARG A 318 -47.49 31.34 15.83
N LEU A 319 -47.26 31.06 17.11
CA LEU A 319 -46.35 30.07 17.76
C LEU A 319 -47.22 29.13 18.67
N PRO A 320 -46.75 28.06 19.39
CA PRO A 320 -45.37 27.72 19.86
C PRO A 320 -44.98 26.21 19.97
N LYS A 321 -43.90 25.92 20.74
CA LYS A 321 -43.48 24.64 21.41
C LYS A 321 -42.85 23.50 20.57
N GLU A 322 -41.92 22.67 21.08
CA GLU A 322 -40.90 22.81 22.16
C GLU A 322 -39.83 21.67 22.09
N ASP A 323 -38.86 21.72 23.01
CA ASP A 323 -37.90 20.68 23.44
C ASP A 323 -36.47 20.56 22.82
N ARG A 324 -35.53 20.32 23.75
CA ARG A 324 -34.06 20.12 23.66
C ARG A 324 -33.71 19.11 24.79
N PRO A 325 -32.64 18.27 24.71
CA PRO A 325 -31.25 18.72 24.98
C PRO A 325 -30.25 18.10 23.96
N GLU A 326 -29.05 18.62 23.67
CA GLU A 326 -27.95 19.18 24.47
C GLU A 326 -27.20 18.16 25.34
N LEU A 327 -25.93 17.93 25.01
CA LEU A 327 -24.96 17.22 25.83
C LEU A 327 -23.67 18.02 25.85
N LYS A 328 -22.92 17.96 26.97
CA LYS A 328 -21.65 18.66 27.16
C LYS A 328 -20.62 17.72 27.78
N ASP A 329 -19.37 17.88 27.38
CA ASP A 329 -18.18 17.54 28.15
C ASP A 329 -18.12 18.42 29.45
N PRO A 330 -17.27 18.15 30.47
CA PRO A 330 -16.03 17.34 30.39
C PRO A 330 -15.69 16.48 31.63
N ASP A 331 -14.45 15.99 31.64
CA ASP A 331 -13.42 16.13 32.70
C ASP A 331 -12.77 14.85 33.25
N VAL A 332 -11.69 15.04 34.01
CA VAL A 332 -10.56 14.12 34.16
C VAL A 332 -10.22 13.84 35.63
N THR A 333 -9.65 12.65 35.91
CA THR A 333 -9.02 12.22 37.21
C THR A 333 -9.96 12.07 38.43
N THR A 334 -9.66 11.30 39.49
CA THR A 334 -8.45 10.54 39.88
C THR A 334 -8.79 9.30 40.76
N ASP A 335 -7.79 8.40 40.95
CA ASP A 335 -7.47 7.61 42.17
C ASP A 335 -8.33 6.43 42.71
N ASP A 336 -7.76 5.22 42.56
CA ASP A 336 -7.21 4.34 43.62
C ASP A 336 -7.81 2.98 44.10
N VAL A 337 -6.89 2.00 44.09
CA VAL A 337 -6.57 0.98 45.13
C VAL A 337 -7.56 -0.16 45.52
N SER A 338 -7.40 -1.28 44.81
CA SER A 338 -7.28 -2.67 45.35
C SER A 338 -8.53 -3.32 46.03
N LYS A 339 -8.64 -4.65 46.26
CA LYS A 339 -7.64 -5.68 46.59
C LYS A 339 -8.22 -7.10 46.42
N ASN A 340 -7.33 -8.11 46.38
CA ASN A 340 -7.51 -9.49 46.84
C ASN A 340 -8.56 -10.46 46.22
N SER A 341 -8.02 -11.39 45.42
CA SER A 341 -7.76 -12.79 45.83
C SER A 341 -8.87 -13.87 45.83
N SER A 342 -8.58 -14.91 45.04
CA SER A 342 -8.71 -16.36 45.32
C SER A 342 -10.08 -17.05 45.41
N HIS A 343 -10.20 -18.07 44.55
CA HIS A 343 -10.91 -19.35 44.74
C HIS A 343 -12.36 -19.37 45.27
N LYS A 344 -13.26 -19.88 44.41
CA LYS A 344 -13.69 -21.27 44.61
C LYS A 344 -14.11 -21.97 43.31
N PHE A 345 -13.74 -23.25 43.25
CA PHE A 345 -14.25 -24.20 42.28
C PHE A 345 -15.70 -24.54 42.65
N ASN A 346 -16.63 -24.59 41.69
CA ASN A 346 -17.82 -25.40 41.87
C ASN A 346 -18.36 -25.84 40.51
N SER A 347 -18.52 -27.15 40.36
CA SER A 347 -19.10 -27.76 39.18
C SER A 347 -20.62 -27.66 39.24
N ASN A 348 -21.27 -27.45 38.10
CA ASN A 348 -22.64 -27.90 37.89
C ASN A 348 -22.85 -28.21 36.41
N VAL A 349 -23.00 -29.49 36.09
CA VAL A 349 -23.37 -29.94 34.74
C VAL A 349 -24.87 -29.76 34.58
N GLN A 350 -25.29 -28.86 33.69
CA GLN A 350 -26.63 -28.91 33.11
C GLN A 350 -26.54 -29.25 31.63
N VAL A 351 -26.91 -30.49 31.30
CA VAL A 351 -27.17 -30.90 29.91
C VAL A 351 -28.47 -30.24 29.48
N SER A 352 -28.37 -29.23 28.62
CA SER A 352 -29.53 -28.54 28.05
C SER A 352 -29.35 -28.34 26.55
N ARG A 353 -29.93 -29.28 25.79
CA ARG A 353 -30.32 -29.23 24.37
C ARG A 353 -29.34 -28.56 23.39
N THR A 354 -28.83 -29.37 22.46
CA THR A 354 -28.20 -28.92 21.22
C THR A 354 -29.15 -28.04 20.39
N THR A 355 -29.08 -26.72 20.59
CA THR A 355 -29.46 -25.76 19.55
C THR A 355 -28.58 -26.05 18.33
N PRO A 356 -29.11 -26.02 17.09
CA PRO A 356 -28.28 -26.10 15.90
C PRO A 356 -27.21 -25.01 15.96
N LEU A 357 -25.95 -25.37 15.70
CA LEU A 357 -24.89 -24.38 15.55
C LEU A 357 -25.29 -23.43 14.43
N GLN A 358 -25.43 -22.14 14.77
CA GLN A 358 -25.43 -21.10 13.75
C GLN A 358 -24.10 -21.18 12.99
N PRO A 359 -24.07 -20.95 11.67
CA PRO A 359 -22.82 -20.94 10.93
C PRO A 359 -21.81 -20.00 11.60
N THR A 360 -20.59 -20.48 11.77
CA THR A 360 -19.47 -19.64 12.18
C THR A 360 -19.29 -18.52 11.14
N ALA A 361 -18.72 -17.39 11.56
CA ALA A 361 -18.58 -16.21 10.69
C ALA A 361 -17.69 -16.45 9.45
N GLU A 362 -17.02 -17.60 9.39
CA GLU A 362 -16.14 -18.09 8.33
C GLU A 362 -16.81 -18.07 6.94
N ASP A 363 -18.07 -18.50 6.84
CA ASP A 363 -18.82 -18.54 5.56
C ASP A 363 -19.33 -17.16 5.08
N SER A 364 -19.24 -16.12 5.91
CA SER A 364 -19.92 -14.83 5.63
C SER A 364 -19.21 -13.93 4.62
N PHE A 365 -17.90 -14.12 4.42
CA PHE A 365 -17.04 -13.31 3.56
C PHE A 365 -16.56 -14.07 2.30
N ALA A 366 -16.81 -15.37 2.22
CA ALA A 366 -16.61 -16.15 1.00
C ALA A 366 -17.64 -15.74 -0.07
N GLY A 367 -17.22 -15.72 -1.33
CA GLY A 367 -18.17 -15.58 -2.44
C GLY A 367 -19.01 -16.85 -2.61
N LYS A 368 -20.23 -16.67 -3.11
CA LYS A 368 -21.23 -17.74 -3.33
C LYS A 368 -21.24 -18.20 -4.78
N GLN A 369 -20.83 -17.34 -5.71
CA GLN A 369 -20.78 -17.62 -7.15
C GLN A 369 -19.47 -17.13 -7.78
N ILE A 370 -19.07 -17.77 -8.87
CA ILE A 370 -17.92 -17.36 -9.70
C ILE A 370 -18.10 -15.90 -10.12
N LYS A 371 -17.08 -15.07 -9.92
CA LYS A 371 -17.09 -13.63 -10.24
C LYS A 371 -18.10 -12.79 -9.42
N ASP A 372 -18.53 -13.27 -8.25
CA ASP A 372 -19.05 -12.38 -7.19
C ASP A 372 -18.04 -11.23 -6.95
N ARG A 373 -18.53 -10.04 -6.60
CA ARG A 373 -17.72 -8.81 -6.55
C ARG A 373 -17.62 -8.25 -5.14
N TRP A 374 -16.39 -8.01 -4.67
CA TRP A 374 -16.10 -7.30 -3.42
C TRP A 374 -15.24 -6.06 -3.68
N SER A 375 -15.70 -4.90 -3.21
CA SER A 375 -15.01 -3.60 -3.35
C SER A 375 -14.99 -2.75 -2.07
N LYS A 376 -15.40 -3.35 -0.93
CA LYS A 376 -15.41 -2.69 0.39
C LYS A 376 -14.02 -2.73 1.05
N ASN A 377 -12.98 -2.35 0.31
CA ASN A 377 -11.58 -2.27 0.75
C ASN A 377 -11.09 -0.81 0.81
N PHE A 378 -9.85 -0.59 1.27
CA PHE A 378 -9.22 0.72 1.35
C PHE A 378 -8.95 1.33 -0.03
N LEU A 379 -8.53 0.52 -1.00
CA LEU A 379 -8.20 0.97 -2.36
C LEU A 379 -9.44 1.47 -3.12
N LYS A 380 -10.62 0.90 -2.83
CA LYS A 380 -11.88 0.98 -3.63
C LYS A 380 -11.79 0.27 -4.98
N THR A 381 -10.89 -0.70 -5.08
CA THR A 381 -10.73 -1.58 -6.24
C THR A 381 -11.69 -2.77 -6.16
N THR A 382 -11.90 -3.49 -7.27
CA THR A 382 -12.80 -4.66 -7.30
C THR A 382 -12.02 -5.96 -7.28
N PHE A 383 -12.36 -6.83 -6.33
CA PHE A 383 -11.97 -8.22 -6.29
C PHE A 383 -13.10 -9.12 -6.80
N LEU A 384 -12.75 -10.23 -7.42
CA LEU A 384 -13.62 -11.27 -7.95
C LEU A 384 -13.45 -12.56 -7.15
N TRP A 385 -14.54 -13.26 -6.85
CA TRP A 385 -14.47 -14.58 -6.23
C TRP A 385 -14.10 -15.67 -7.23
N ILE A 386 -13.07 -16.43 -6.90
CA ILE A 386 -12.65 -17.65 -7.59
C ILE A 386 -12.88 -18.83 -6.63
N PRO A 387 -13.78 -19.78 -6.94
CA PRO A 387 -14.07 -20.91 -6.05
C PRO A 387 -12.95 -21.96 -6.06
N PRO A 388 -12.89 -22.83 -5.03
CA PRO A 388 -12.00 -23.98 -5.04
C PRO A 388 -12.34 -24.93 -6.20
N GLY A 389 -11.34 -25.66 -6.69
CA GLY A 389 -11.51 -26.54 -7.85
C GLY A 389 -10.23 -27.25 -8.25
N LYS A 390 -10.28 -27.95 -9.39
CA LYS A 390 -9.16 -28.71 -9.95
C LYS A 390 -8.92 -28.32 -11.40
N PHE A 391 -7.67 -28.23 -11.79
CA PHE A 391 -7.26 -27.95 -13.16
C PHE A 391 -5.94 -28.66 -13.47
N ARG A 392 -5.53 -28.64 -14.73
CA ARG A 392 -4.21 -29.09 -15.16
C ARG A 392 -3.34 -27.86 -15.42
N MET A 393 -2.30 -27.72 -14.61
CA MET A 393 -1.27 -26.69 -14.69
C MET A 393 -0.23 -27.09 -15.75
N GLY A 394 0.47 -26.12 -16.36
CA GLY A 394 1.49 -26.37 -17.38
C GLY A 394 0.93 -26.59 -18.80
N SER A 395 1.83 -26.74 -19.78
CA SER A 395 1.47 -26.82 -21.19
C SER A 395 1.22 -28.26 -21.66
N VAL A 396 0.31 -28.42 -22.62
CA VAL A 396 -0.04 -29.71 -23.26
C VAL A 396 0.36 -29.74 -24.74
N GLN A 397 1.01 -28.68 -25.24
CA GLN A 397 1.40 -28.59 -26.65
C GLN A 397 2.64 -29.43 -26.99
N ASP A 398 2.63 -30.03 -28.18
CA ASP A 398 3.71 -30.87 -28.74
C ASP A 398 4.89 -30.04 -29.30
N VAL A 399 5.18 -28.91 -28.66
CA VAL A 399 6.35 -28.05 -28.93
C VAL A 399 7.52 -28.46 -28.03
N PRO A 400 8.76 -28.01 -28.29
CA PRO A 400 9.90 -28.24 -27.39
C PRO A 400 9.76 -27.44 -26.08
N LEU A 401 8.91 -27.92 -25.16
CA LEU A 401 8.68 -27.32 -23.85
C LEU A 401 9.99 -27.20 -23.07
N ASP A 402 10.20 -26.07 -22.38
CA ASP A 402 11.21 -26.04 -21.32
C ASP A 402 10.76 -26.99 -20.19
N ARG A 403 11.73 -27.56 -19.48
CA ARG A 403 11.56 -28.67 -18.52
C ARG A 403 10.72 -28.30 -17.29
N HIS A 404 10.30 -27.05 -17.19
CA HIS A 404 9.53 -26.47 -16.10
C HIS A 404 8.03 -26.37 -16.41
N GLU A 405 7.61 -26.50 -17.68
CA GLU A 405 6.21 -26.36 -18.11
C GLU A 405 5.44 -27.69 -18.22
N GLN A 406 5.98 -28.81 -17.73
CA GLN A 406 5.34 -30.12 -17.88
C GLN A 406 3.99 -30.18 -17.14
N PRO A 407 2.95 -30.82 -17.73
CA PRO A 407 1.60 -30.62 -17.25
C PRO A 407 1.25 -31.50 -16.04
N VAL A 408 0.75 -30.88 -14.97
CA VAL A 408 0.48 -31.48 -13.65
C VAL A 408 -0.95 -31.19 -13.19
N ASP A 409 -1.63 -32.17 -12.58
CA ASP A 409 -2.97 -31.95 -12.01
C ASP A 409 -2.88 -31.28 -10.63
N VAL A 410 -3.58 -30.15 -10.45
CA VAL A 410 -3.51 -29.31 -9.26
C VAL A 410 -4.89 -29.02 -8.69
N GLU A 411 -4.98 -28.98 -7.36
CA GLU A 411 -6.21 -28.74 -6.59
C GLU A 411 -6.11 -27.46 -5.75
N ILE A 412 -6.84 -26.44 -6.17
CA ILE A 412 -7.01 -25.19 -5.42
C ILE A 412 -8.07 -25.45 -4.33
N SER A 413 -7.57 -25.83 -3.15
CA SER A 413 -8.38 -26.36 -2.04
C SER A 413 -9.33 -25.37 -1.37
N HIS A 414 -9.12 -24.06 -1.52
CA HIS A 414 -9.91 -22.99 -0.90
C HIS A 414 -10.23 -21.92 -1.94
N GLY A 415 -11.40 -21.28 -1.82
CA GLY A 415 -11.75 -20.15 -2.69
C GLY A 415 -11.01 -18.87 -2.29
N LEU A 416 -10.73 -18.01 -3.26
CA LEU A 416 -9.94 -16.79 -3.08
C LEU A 416 -10.56 -15.58 -3.78
N TRP A 417 -10.29 -14.40 -3.22
CA TRP A 417 -10.61 -13.11 -3.79
C TRP A 417 -9.41 -12.59 -4.61
N VAL A 418 -9.58 -12.42 -5.92
CA VAL A 418 -8.51 -11.98 -6.85
C VAL A 418 -8.84 -10.58 -7.38
N GLN A 419 -7.86 -9.66 -7.41
CA GLN A 419 -8.09 -8.31 -7.96
C GLN A 419 -8.44 -8.41 -9.45
N GLN A 420 -9.45 -7.67 -9.92
CA GLN A 420 -9.94 -7.79 -11.31
C GLN A 420 -8.87 -7.36 -12.35
N MET A 421 -7.97 -6.46 -11.97
CA MET A 421 -6.93 -5.88 -12.80
C MET A 421 -5.59 -5.93 -12.05
N GLU A 422 -4.49 -5.73 -12.78
CA GLU A 422 -3.18 -5.47 -12.19
C GLU A 422 -3.21 -4.24 -11.28
N LEU A 423 -2.38 -4.26 -10.22
CA LEU A 423 -2.31 -3.19 -9.23
C LEU A 423 -1.82 -1.88 -9.88
N THR A 424 -2.63 -0.83 -9.81
CA THR A 424 -2.37 0.41 -10.54
C THR A 424 -1.42 1.37 -9.82
N GLN A 425 -0.82 2.28 -10.58
CA GLN A 425 0.07 3.33 -10.06
C GLN A 425 -0.61 4.26 -9.04
N SER A 426 -1.93 4.46 -9.12
CA SER A 426 -2.69 5.24 -8.13
C SER A 426 -2.99 4.43 -6.87
N GLU A 427 -3.39 3.16 -7.00
CA GLU A 427 -3.61 2.25 -5.88
C GLU A 427 -2.33 2.02 -5.05
N TRP A 428 -1.17 1.89 -5.72
CA TRP A 428 0.13 1.81 -5.06
C TRP A 428 0.43 3.07 -4.22
N ARG A 429 0.39 4.25 -4.85
CA ARG A 429 0.61 5.55 -4.19
C ARG A 429 -0.33 5.76 -3.00
N LYS A 430 -1.59 5.35 -3.11
CA LYS A 430 -2.62 5.51 -2.07
C LYS A 430 -2.28 4.83 -0.74
N LEU A 431 -1.39 3.82 -0.75
CA LEU A 431 -0.97 3.07 0.44
C LEU A 431 0.50 3.31 0.81
N VAL A 432 1.40 3.37 -0.18
CA VAL A 432 2.86 3.42 0.05
C VAL A 432 3.43 4.84 -0.10
N GLY A 433 2.76 5.74 -0.82
CA GLY A 433 3.22 7.11 -1.12
C GLY A 433 4.32 7.16 -2.19
N LEU A 434 5.34 6.31 -2.07
CA LEU A 434 6.49 6.21 -3.00
C LEU A 434 6.09 5.63 -4.37
N THR A 435 6.91 5.91 -5.38
CA THR A 435 6.66 5.55 -6.80
C THR A 435 7.94 4.98 -7.45
N PRO A 436 8.21 3.66 -7.32
CA PRO A 436 9.45 3.03 -7.84
C PRO A 436 9.73 3.23 -9.33
N TRP A 437 8.72 3.52 -10.14
CA TRP A 437 8.83 3.74 -11.59
C TRP A 437 9.21 5.17 -12.02
N MET A 438 9.19 6.15 -11.11
CA MET A 438 9.50 7.55 -11.45
C MET A 438 10.90 7.76 -12.06
N PRO A 439 11.99 7.12 -11.59
CA PRO A 439 13.32 7.28 -12.19
C PRO A 439 13.42 6.79 -13.64
N PHE A 440 12.44 5.99 -14.09
CA PHE A 440 12.49 5.28 -15.38
C PHE A 440 11.48 5.81 -16.41
N THR A 441 10.56 6.72 -16.05
CA THR A 441 9.38 7.02 -16.88
C THR A 441 8.92 8.49 -16.95
N ASP A 442 9.64 9.31 -17.71
CA ASP A 442 9.24 10.69 -18.13
C ASP A 442 7.81 10.83 -18.71
N LYS A 443 7.17 9.71 -19.10
CA LYS A 443 5.91 9.70 -19.89
C LYS A 443 4.88 8.63 -19.50
N GLN A 444 5.08 7.88 -18.41
CA GLN A 444 4.16 6.78 -18.04
C GLN A 444 3.53 6.91 -16.63
N ALA A 445 3.67 8.07 -15.98
CA ALA A 445 2.94 8.43 -14.76
C ALA A 445 1.45 8.66 -15.06
N ASN A 446 0.68 7.57 -15.17
CA ASN A 446 -0.77 7.57 -15.34
C ASN A 446 -1.38 6.67 -14.26
N ASP A 447 -2.24 7.27 -13.45
CA ASP A 447 -2.98 6.65 -12.33
C ASP A 447 -3.65 5.32 -12.65
N ARG A 448 -3.98 5.05 -13.93
CA ARG A 448 -4.64 3.82 -14.40
C ARG A 448 -3.70 2.75 -14.96
N ASN A 449 -2.43 3.07 -15.20
CA ASN A 449 -1.45 2.07 -15.63
C ASN A 449 -1.16 1.11 -14.46
N ALA A 450 -0.77 -0.13 -14.76
CA ALA A 450 -0.15 -1.02 -13.78
C ALA A 450 1.11 -0.37 -13.17
N ALA A 451 1.39 -0.65 -11.90
CA ALA A 451 2.57 -0.19 -11.19
C ALA A 451 3.79 -1.06 -11.58
N PRO A 452 4.79 -0.53 -12.32
CA PRO A 452 5.98 -1.28 -12.71
C PRO A 452 7.15 -1.03 -11.76
N HIS A 453 8.27 -1.74 -11.98
CA HIS A 453 9.55 -1.56 -11.26
C HIS A 453 9.52 -1.74 -9.73
N MET A 454 8.60 -2.56 -9.19
CA MET A 454 8.67 -3.02 -7.80
C MET A 454 9.43 -4.35 -7.69
N THR A 455 10.15 -4.54 -6.58
CA THR A 455 10.71 -5.85 -6.18
C THR A 455 9.64 -6.75 -5.57
N TRP A 456 9.93 -8.05 -5.47
CA TRP A 456 9.03 -9.02 -4.82
C TRP A 456 8.81 -8.70 -3.34
N ASP A 457 9.85 -8.27 -2.62
CA ASP A 457 9.76 -7.92 -1.20
C ASP A 457 8.87 -6.67 -0.99
N GLU A 458 8.99 -5.64 -1.85
CA GLU A 458 8.09 -4.47 -1.82
C GLU A 458 6.64 -4.84 -2.13
N ALA A 459 6.40 -5.77 -3.06
CA ALA A 459 5.06 -6.26 -3.38
C ALA A 459 4.43 -7.05 -2.22
N VAL A 460 5.24 -7.77 -1.44
CA VAL A 460 4.82 -8.45 -0.21
C VAL A 460 4.57 -7.45 0.93
N ASP A 461 5.42 -6.44 1.10
CA ASP A 461 5.20 -5.35 2.07
C ASP A 461 3.91 -4.56 1.75
N PHE A 462 3.64 -4.26 0.48
CA PHE A 462 2.36 -3.70 0.05
C PHE A 462 1.16 -4.53 0.51
N CYS A 463 1.21 -5.85 0.29
CA CYS A 463 0.16 -6.78 0.70
C CYS A 463 -0.03 -6.80 2.23
N GLN A 464 1.06 -6.79 3.00
CA GLN A 464 1.02 -6.72 4.47
C GLN A 464 0.41 -5.40 4.94
N ARG A 465 0.89 -4.25 4.44
CA ARG A 465 0.35 -2.92 4.75
C ARG A 465 -1.14 -2.79 4.44
N LEU A 466 -1.59 -3.36 3.31
CA LEU A 466 -3.00 -3.30 2.90
C LEU A 466 -3.88 -4.15 3.83
N THR A 467 -3.40 -5.35 4.18
CA THR A 467 -4.05 -6.26 5.14
C THR A 467 -4.25 -5.57 6.48
N ASP A 468 -3.19 -4.97 7.01
CA ASP A 468 -3.18 -4.22 8.25
C ASP A 468 -4.08 -2.97 8.18
N ARG A 469 -4.10 -2.28 7.04
CA ARG A 469 -4.95 -1.10 6.80
C ARG A 469 -6.43 -1.47 6.80
N ASP A 470 -6.83 -2.54 6.12
CA ASP A 470 -8.23 -2.94 6.02
C ASP A 470 -8.75 -3.70 7.26
N ARG A 471 -7.90 -4.46 7.97
CA ARG A 471 -8.25 -5.01 9.29
C ARG A 471 -8.55 -3.88 10.29
N ARG A 472 -7.71 -2.83 10.35
CA ARG A 472 -7.94 -1.64 11.18
C ARG A 472 -9.19 -0.82 10.79
N LEU A 473 -9.67 -0.96 9.56
CA LEU A 473 -10.90 -0.31 9.07
C LEU A 473 -12.16 -1.18 9.18
N GLY A 474 -12.04 -2.43 9.64
CA GLY A 474 -13.15 -3.40 9.65
C GLY A 474 -13.61 -3.87 8.26
N ASN A 475 -12.81 -3.58 7.22
CA ASN A 475 -13.08 -3.95 5.83
C ASN A 475 -12.76 -5.42 5.54
N LEU A 476 -11.72 -5.96 6.20
CA LEU A 476 -11.19 -7.31 6.00
C LEU A 476 -11.26 -8.11 7.31
N PRO A 477 -11.86 -9.31 7.34
CA PRO A 477 -11.90 -10.14 8.55
C PRO A 477 -10.51 -10.63 8.99
N ASN A 478 -10.34 -10.91 10.29
CA ASN A 478 -9.05 -11.30 10.87
C ASN A 478 -8.44 -12.58 10.26
N ASN A 479 -9.26 -13.49 9.74
CA ASN A 479 -8.84 -14.74 9.09
C ASN A 479 -8.58 -14.60 7.58
N TRP A 480 -8.64 -13.39 7.03
CA TRP A 480 -8.29 -13.09 5.64
C TRP A 480 -7.11 -12.12 5.58
N GLU A 481 -6.34 -12.20 4.49
CA GLU A 481 -5.20 -11.34 4.17
C GLU A 481 -5.08 -11.11 2.66
N TYR A 482 -4.44 -10.02 2.28
CA TYR A 482 -3.91 -9.85 0.93
C TYR A 482 -2.51 -10.45 0.87
N ARG A 483 -2.21 -11.13 -0.23
CA ARG A 483 -0.89 -11.67 -0.57
C ARG A 483 -0.76 -11.81 -2.07
N LEU A 484 0.46 -12.06 -2.54
CA LEU A 484 0.68 -12.51 -3.92
C LEU A 484 0.05 -13.91 -4.14
N PRO A 485 -0.48 -14.20 -5.34
CA PRO A 485 -0.88 -15.54 -5.70
C PRO A 485 0.36 -16.44 -5.84
N SER A 486 0.20 -17.73 -5.56
CA SER A 486 1.14 -18.74 -6.04
C SER A 486 0.97 -18.96 -7.55
N GLU A 487 2.00 -19.48 -8.20
CA GLU A 487 2.02 -19.79 -9.64
C GLU A 487 0.80 -20.64 -10.08
N ALA A 488 0.47 -21.66 -9.28
CA ALA A 488 -0.71 -22.51 -9.48
C ALA A 488 -2.05 -21.77 -9.34
N GLU A 489 -2.16 -20.83 -8.40
CA GLU A 489 -3.38 -20.01 -8.26
C GLU A 489 -3.52 -19.03 -9.42
N TRP A 490 -2.40 -18.43 -9.86
CA TRP A 490 -2.35 -17.51 -10.99
C TRP A 490 -2.76 -18.21 -12.29
N GLU A 491 -2.17 -19.37 -12.60
CA GLU A 491 -2.54 -20.13 -13.80
C GLU A 491 -4.00 -20.61 -13.75
N TYR A 492 -4.51 -21.02 -12.58
CA TYR A 492 -5.90 -21.43 -12.39
C TYR A 492 -6.90 -20.32 -12.77
N PHE A 493 -6.72 -19.09 -12.26
CA PHE A 493 -7.63 -18.01 -12.59
C PHE A 493 -7.38 -17.41 -13.99
N CYS A 494 -6.14 -17.42 -14.49
CA CYS A 494 -5.84 -16.98 -15.86
C CYS A 494 -6.45 -17.92 -16.91
N ARG A 495 -6.45 -19.24 -16.69
CA ARG A 495 -7.18 -20.19 -17.54
C ARG A 495 -8.70 -20.05 -17.45
N ALA A 496 -9.23 -19.60 -16.31
CA ALA A 496 -10.67 -19.41 -16.07
C ALA A 496 -11.54 -20.66 -16.39
N GLY A 497 -10.96 -21.86 -16.33
CA GLY A 497 -11.59 -23.13 -16.68
C GLY A 497 -11.36 -23.64 -18.12
N THR A 498 -10.63 -22.91 -18.97
CA THR A 498 -10.24 -23.39 -20.31
C THR A 498 -9.02 -24.30 -20.28
N THR A 499 -8.89 -25.14 -21.31
CA THR A 499 -7.68 -25.94 -21.61
C THR A 499 -6.93 -25.43 -22.84
N SER A 500 -7.31 -24.24 -23.35
CA SER A 500 -6.71 -23.60 -24.51
C SER A 500 -5.37 -22.95 -24.18
N THR A 501 -4.66 -22.56 -25.23
CA THR A 501 -3.34 -21.90 -25.22
C THR A 501 -3.40 -20.52 -24.56
N TYR A 502 -4.47 -19.76 -24.84
CA TYR A 502 -4.77 -18.48 -24.22
C TYR A 502 -6.13 -18.52 -23.50
N SER A 503 -6.40 -17.55 -22.64
CA SER A 503 -7.65 -17.45 -21.86
C SER A 503 -8.90 -17.17 -22.71
N PHE A 504 -8.71 -16.71 -23.95
CA PHE A 504 -9.77 -16.40 -24.92
C PHE A 504 -9.88 -17.43 -26.06
N GLY A 505 -8.90 -18.34 -26.22
CA GLY A 505 -8.87 -19.33 -27.30
C GLY A 505 -7.46 -19.84 -27.62
N ASP A 506 -7.27 -20.44 -28.79
CA ASP A 506 -5.99 -20.98 -29.26
C ASP A 506 -5.32 -20.13 -30.36
N ASN A 507 -6.02 -19.10 -30.86
CA ASN A 507 -5.55 -18.27 -31.96
C ASN A 507 -4.83 -17.01 -31.44
N VAL A 508 -3.53 -16.90 -31.72
CA VAL A 508 -2.71 -15.72 -31.34
C VAL A 508 -3.14 -14.41 -32.02
N GLN A 509 -3.96 -14.46 -33.08
CA GLN A 509 -4.49 -13.26 -33.76
C GLN A 509 -5.69 -12.62 -33.04
N ASP A 510 -6.16 -13.20 -31.92
CA ASP A 510 -7.26 -12.66 -31.10
C ASP A 510 -6.76 -11.82 -29.90
N LEU A 511 -5.48 -11.42 -29.93
CA LEU A 511 -4.77 -10.53 -28.98
C LEU A 511 -4.80 -9.06 -29.43
#